data_AF-A0A2V9UI28-F1
#
_entry.id   AF-A0A2V9UI28-F1
#
_cell.length_a   1.000
_cell.length_b   1.000
_cell.length_c   1.000
_cell.angle_alpha   90.00
_cell.angle_beta   90.00
_cell.angle_gamma   90.00
#
_symmetry.space_group_name_H-M   'P 1'
#
loop_
_entity.id
_entity.type
_entity.pdbx_description
1 polymer ?
#
loop_
_entity_poly.entity_id
_entity_poly.type
_entity_poly.pdbx_seq_one_letter_code
_entity_poly.pdbx_strand_id
1 'polypeptide(L)'
;MDLFKASFWGYRRENGRVGVRNHVVILPVDDLSNAAAQAVENSIKGTLALPHPYGRLQFGADLELHFRTLIGAGSNPNVAAAIVIGIEEGWTERVVEGIRQTGKPVFGFGIEGHGDHETIRRASQKAKELLQWASELRREQRPLKDLWVSTKCGESDTTSGCGANPTVGNAFDKLYPHGVTLVFGETTELTGGEQLVAARCRNDAVRKKFQFV
;
A
#
# COMPACT_ATOMS: atom_id res chain seq x y z
N MET A 1 -12.96 19.78 -20.22
CA MET A 1 -13.16 18.33 -20.12
C MET A 1 -14.20 18.08 -19.04
N ASP A 2 -15.28 17.35 -19.34
CA ASP A 2 -16.28 16.99 -18.34
C ASP A 2 -15.77 15.78 -17.53
N LEU A 3 -15.29 16.05 -16.31
CA LEU A 3 -14.71 15.03 -15.45
C LEU A 3 -15.76 14.05 -14.87
N PHE A 4 -17.06 14.37 -14.91
CA PHE A 4 -18.11 13.43 -14.50
C PHE A 4 -18.26 12.26 -15.47
N LYS A 5 -17.82 12.43 -16.72
CA LYS A 5 -17.78 11.38 -17.74
C LYS A 5 -16.38 10.77 -17.89
N ALA A 6 -15.41 11.22 -17.10
CA ALA A 6 -14.05 10.70 -17.18
C ALA A 6 -13.97 9.30 -16.56
N SER A 7 -13.21 8.44 -17.23
CA SER A 7 -12.91 7.09 -16.80
C SER A 7 -11.43 6.79 -16.94
N PHE A 8 -10.95 5.77 -16.24
CA PHE A 8 -9.59 5.24 -16.38
C PHE A 8 -9.62 3.72 -16.51
N TRP A 9 -8.56 3.15 -17.10
CA TRP A 9 -8.37 1.71 -17.16
C TRP A 9 -7.77 1.20 -15.85
N GLY A 10 -8.55 0.41 -15.09
CA GLY A 10 -8.15 -0.13 -13.80
C GLY A 10 -8.45 -1.62 -13.65
N TYR A 11 -7.83 -2.25 -12.65
CA TYR A 11 -8.09 -3.62 -12.24
C TYR A 11 -9.05 -3.62 -11.06
N ARG A 12 -10.30 -4.06 -11.29
CA ARG A 12 -11.27 -4.25 -10.22
C ARG A 12 -10.86 -5.45 -9.37
N ARG A 13 -10.94 -5.29 -8.04
CA ARG A 13 -10.68 -6.33 -7.06
C ARG A 13 -11.98 -6.85 -6.47
N GLU A 14 -11.89 -7.99 -5.80
CA GLU A 14 -12.98 -8.75 -5.19
C GLU A 14 -13.73 -7.92 -4.15
N ASN A 15 -13.01 -7.10 -3.38
CA ASN A 15 -13.57 -6.15 -2.42
C ASN A 15 -14.09 -4.83 -3.03
N GLY A 16 -14.17 -4.73 -4.36
CA GLY A 16 -14.67 -3.56 -5.07
C GLY A 16 -13.69 -2.40 -5.23
N ARG A 17 -12.50 -2.46 -4.62
CA ARG A 17 -11.43 -1.48 -4.86
C ARG A 17 -10.86 -1.63 -6.26
N VAL A 18 -10.26 -0.55 -6.78
CA VAL A 18 -9.65 -0.55 -8.12
C VAL A 18 -8.17 -0.19 -8.03
N GLY A 19 -7.32 -1.00 -8.66
CA GLY A 19 -5.90 -0.75 -8.82
C GLY A 19 -5.58 -0.14 -10.19
N VAL A 20 -4.59 0.74 -10.26
CA VAL A 20 -4.01 1.24 -11.52
C VAL A 20 -2.80 0.40 -11.96
N ARG A 21 -2.38 -0.56 -11.14
CA ARG A 21 -1.32 -1.55 -11.38
C ARG A 21 -1.78 -2.94 -10.93
N ASN A 22 -0.97 -3.95 -11.23
CA ASN A 22 -1.30 -5.36 -11.02
C ASN A 22 -0.05 -6.16 -10.61
N HIS A 23 0.47 -5.88 -9.42
CA HIS A 23 1.69 -6.49 -8.91
C HIS A 23 1.41 -7.79 -8.16
N VAL A 24 2.31 -8.75 -8.28
CA VAL A 24 2.48 -9.83 -7.30
C VAL A 24 3.61 -9.41 -6.38
N VAL A 25 3.29 -9.18 -5.10
CA VAL A 25 4.23 -8.63 -4.12
C VAL A 25 4.83 -9.74 -3.26
N ILE A 26 6.12 -9.67 -3.01
CA ILE A 26 6.81 -10.45 -1.98
C ILE A 26 7.07 -9.52 -0.79
N LEU A 27 6.34 -9.73 0.29
CA LEU A 27 6.32 -8.88 1.47
C LEU A 27 7.08 -9.57 2.62
N PRO A 28 8.32 -9.16 2.91
CA PRO A 28 8.98 -9.59 4.14
C PRO A 28 8.23 -9.02 5.35
N VAL A 29 8.12 -9.80 6.43
CA VAL A 29 7.54 -9.35 7.71
C VAL A 29 8.56 -8.56 8.52
N ASP A 30 9.82 -8.89 8.34
CA ASP A 30 10.96 -8.38 9.09
C ASP A 30 12.18 -8.23 8.18
N ASP A 31 13.16 -7.46 8.65
CA ASP A 31 14.36 -7.17 7.88
C ASP A 31 15.25 -8.40 7.64
N LEU A 32 15.15 -9.43 8.49
CA LEU A 32 15.86 -10.71 8.33
C LEU A 32 15.32 -11.48 7.12
N SER A 33 14.01 -11.36 6.85
CA SER A 33 13.32 -12.02 5.74
C SER A 33 13.52 -11.31 4.40
N ASN A 34 14.13 -10.11 4.38
CA ASN A 34 14.38 -9.34 3.15
C ASN A 34 15.17 -10.13 2.11
N ALA A 35 16.23 -10.83 2.53
CA ALA A 35 17.09 -11.57 1.61
C ALA A 35 16.31 -12.69 0.89
N ALA A 36 15.45 -13.41 1.62
CA ALA A 36 14.57 -14.42 1.04
C ALA A 36 13.56 -13.80 0.07
N ALA A 37 12.93 -12.67 0.43
CA ALA A 37 11.99 -11.98 -0.44
C ALA A 37 12.63 -11.51 -1.76
N GLN A 38 13.83 -10.92 -1.68
CA GLN A 38 14.60 -10.49 -2.86
C GLN A 38 15.09 -11.68 -3.69
N ALA A 39 15.44 -12.80 -3.06
CA ALA A 39 15.83 -14.01 -3.78
C ALA A 39 14.65 -14.59 -4.61
N VAL A 40 13.42 -14.52 -4.08
CA VAL A 40 12.20 -14.89 -4.82
C VAL A 40 11.98 -13.95 -6.01
N GLU A 41 12.07 -12.63 -5.81
CA GLU A 41 11.96 -11.65 -6.91
C GLU A 41 13.02 -11.86 -8.00
N ASN A 42 14.25 -12.19 -7.60
CA ASN A 42 15.33 -12.47 -8.53
C ASN A 42 15.06 -13.74 -9.36
N SER A 43 14.44 -14.74 -8.75
CA SER A 43 14.09 -16.02 -9.39
C SER A 43 12.86 -15.91 -10.29
N ILE A 44 11.85 -15.11 -9.89
CA ILE A 44 10.56 -14.97 -10.58
C ILE A 44 10.39 -13.54 -11.08
N LYS A 45 10.92 -13.25 -12.27
CA LYS A 45 10.84 -11.90 -12.87
C LYS A 45 9.38 -11.47 -13.08
N GLY A 46 9.06 -10.26 -12.63
CA GLY A 46 7.72 -9.68 -12.71
C GLY A 46 7.00 -9.59 -11.36
N THR A 47 7.49 -10.28 -10.32
CA THR A 47 7.11 -9.98 -8.94
C THR A 47 7.85 -8.74 -8.43
N LEU A 48 7.41 -8.21 -7.29
CA LEU A 48 8.01 -7.04 -6.64
C LEU A 48 8.29 -7.33 -5.16
N ALA A 49 9.55 -7.36 -4.75
CA ALA A 49 9.90 -7.44 -3.33
C ALA A 49 9.82 -6.04 -2.69
N LEU A 50 9.32 -5.97 -1.45
CA LEU A 50 9.21 -4.72 -0.69
C LEU A 50 10.05 -4.77 0.59
N PRO A 51 11.39 -4.73 0.49
CA PRO A 51 12.26 -4.81 1.66
C PRO A 51 12.15 -3.56 2.54
N HIS A 52 12.32 -3.74 3.86
CA HIS A 52 12.30 -2.66 4.84
C HIS A 52 13.20 -2.96 6.05
N PRO A 53 13.58 -1.96 6.85
CA PRO A 53 14.47 -2.16 8.01
C PRO A 53 13.75 -2.55 9.32
N TYR A 54 12.41 -2.55 9.35
CA TYR A 54 11.59 -2.84 10.53
C TYR A 54 11.32 -4.34 10.75
N GLY A 55 10.61 -4.70 11.82
CA GLY A 55 10.21 -6.07 12.16
C GLY A 55 11.06 -6.74 13.25
N ARG A 56 11.87 -5.96 13.99
CA ARG A 56 12.62 -6.43 15.16
C ARG A 56 12.45 -5.48 16.33
N LEU A 57 12.37 -6.04 17.55
CA LEU A 57 12.31 -5.30 18.82
C LEU A 57 11.17 -4.25 18.89
N GLN A 58 10.08 -4.48 18.15
CA GLN A 58 8.88 -3.66 18.20
C GLN A 58 7.90 -4.27 19.19
N PHE A 59 7.29 -3.44 20.02
CA PHE A 59 6.35 -3.87 21.06
C PHE A 59 5.18 -2.90 21.19
N GLY A 60 4.07 -3.36 21.77
CA GLY A 60 2.90 -2.52 22.04
C GLY A 60 2.39 -1.80 20.79
N ALA A 61 2.15 -0.49 20.90
CA ALA A 61 1.58 0.31 19.81
C ALA A 61 2.45 0.36 18.54
N ASP A 62 3.77 0.26 18.67
CA ASP A 62 4.69 0.26 17.52
C ASP A 62 4.59 -1.06 16.74
N LEU A 63 4.51 -2.20 17.44
CA LEU A 63 4.29 -3.50 16.81
C LEU A 63 2.94 -3.56 16.09
N GLU A 64 1.90 -3.01 16.70
CA GLU A 64 0.57 -2.93 16.08
C GLU A 64 0.56 -2.03 14.83
N LEU A 65 1.30 -0.92 14.86
CA LEU A 65 1.49 -0.06 13.69
C LEU A 65 2.25 -0.79 12.58
N HIS A 66 3.28 -1.56 12.92
CA HIS A 66 4.05 -2.37 11.98
C HIS A 66 3.16 -3.35 11.22
N PHE A 67 2.40 -4.20 11.94
CA PHE A 67 1.47 -5.13 11.30
C PHE A 67 0.41 -4.44 10.46
N ARG A 68 -0.18 -3.35 10.97
CA ARG A 68 -1.17 -2.58 10.22
C ARG A 68 -0.59 -2.01 8.92
N THR A 69 0.67 -1.59 8.94
CA THR A 69 1.38 -1.05 7.77
C THR A 69 1.62 -2.13 6.73
N LEU A 70 2.14 -3.30 7.13
CA LEU A 70 2.34 -4.44 6.24
C LEU A 70 1.03 -4.96 5.64
N ILE A 71 0.00 -5.12 6.47
CA ILE A 71 -1.34 -5.51 6.02
C ILE A 71 -1.88 -4.49 5.03
N GLY A 72 -1.72 -3.19 5.30
CA GLY A 72 -2.11 -2.11 4.39
C GLY A 72 -1.38 -2.15 3.05
N ALA A 73 -0.08 -2.42 3.06
CA ALA A 73 0.74 -2.54 1.85
C ALA A 73 0.26 -3.71 0.98
N GLY A 74 0.06 -4.90 1.55
CA GLY A 74 -0.48 -6.06 0.82
C GLY A 74 -1.94 -5.89 0.41
N SER A 75 -2.73 -5.15 1.18
CA SER A 75 -4.15 -4.85 0.89
C SER A 75 -4.35 -3.86 -0.24
N ASN A 76 -3.32 -3.08 -0.60
CA ASN A 76 -3.39 -2.07 -1.66
C ASN A 76 -3.95 -2.66 -2.97
N PRO A 77 -4.89 -2.01 -3.67
CA PRO A 77 -5.51 -2.58 -4.86
C PRO A 77 -4.56 -2.69 -6.07
N ASN A 78 -3.39 -2.04 -6.04
CA ASN A 78 -2.32 -2.29 -7.01
C ASN A 78 -1.65 -3.65 -6.82
N VAL A 79 -1.84 -4.30 -5.68
CA VAL A 79 -1.39 -5.66 -5.39
C VAL A 79 -2.50 -6.63 -5.78
N ALA A 80 -2.24 -7.45 -6.79
CA ALA A 80 -3.14 -8.51 -7.26
C ALA A 80 -3.11 -9.71 -6.32
N ALA A 81 -1.92 -10.10 -5.89
CA ALA A 81 -1.68 -11.17 -4.93
C ALA A 81 -0.40 -10.88 -4.13
N ALA A 82 -0.28 -11.50 -2.97
CA ALA A 82 0.88 -11.31 -2.08
C ALA A 82 1.46 -12.65 -1.61
N ILE A 83 2.77 -12.68 -1.44
CA ILE A 83 3.47 -13.71 -0.67
C ILE A 83 4.10 -13.01 0.53
N VAL A 84 3.85 -13.54 1.71
CA VAL A 84 4.41 -13.03 2.96
C VAL A 84 5.51 -13.98 3.40
N ILE A 85 6.69 -13.46 3.69
CA ILE A 85 7.82 -14.24 4.21
C ILE A 85 8.23 -13.65 5.55
N GLY A 86 8.20 -14.44 6.60
CA GLY A 86 8.68 -14.04 7.93
C GLY A 86 9.64 -15.07 8.49
N ILE A 87 10.31 -14.73 9.58
CA ILE A 87 11.15 -15.70 10.28
C ILE A 87 10.28 -16.82 10.86
N GLU A 88 9.20 -16.49 11.56
CA GLU A 88 8.32 -17.44 12.23
C GLU A 88 6.87 -17.37 11.69
N GLU A 89 6.11 -18.45 11.89
CA GLU A 89 4.79 -18.63 11.24
C GLU A 89 3.69 -17.73 11.81
N GLY A 90 3.69 -17.40 13.09
CA GLY A 90 2.65 -16.62 13.76
C GLY A 90 2.52 -15.19 13.24
N TRP A 91 3.61 -14.44 13.18
CA TRP A 91 3.65 -13.08 12.63
C TRP A 91 3.40 -13.09 11.13
N THR A 92 3.91 -14.11 10.44
CA THR A 92 3.62 -14.35 9.02
C THR A 92 2.12 -14.51 8.80
N GLU A 93 1.47 -15.42 9.52
CA GLU A 93 0.03 -15.69 9.36
C GLU A 93 -0.82 -14.50 9.81
N ARG A 94 -0.37 -13.72 10.79
CA ARG A 94 -1.05 -12.48 11.19
C ARG A 94 -1.16 -11.48 10.03
N VAL A 95 -0.07 -11.29 9.27
CA VAL A 95 -0.07 -10.41 8.08
C VAL A 95 -0.91 -11.01 6.96
N VAL A 96 -0.75 -12.32 6.72
CA VAL A 96 -1.51 -13.07 5.71
C VAL A 96 -3.02 -12.93 5.95
N GLU A 97 -3.50 -13.19 7.17
CA GLU A 97 -4.92 -13.11 7.52
C GLU A 97 -5.46 -11.68 7.34
N GLY A 98 -4.70 -10.67 7.76
CA GLY A 98 -5.08 -9.28 7.55
C GLY A 98 -5.24 -8.92 6.07
N ILE A 99 -4.36 -9.41 5.19
CA ILE A 99 -4.47 -9.19 3.73
C ILE A 99 -5.62 -10.01 3.15
N ARG A 100 -5.82 -11.25 3.63
CA ARG A 100 -6.84 -12.19 3.15
C ARG A 100 -8.26 -11.62 3.27
N GLN A 101 -8.51 -10.74 4.24
CA GLN A 101 -9.78 -10.01 4.38
C GLN A 101 -10.15 -9.18 3.14
N THR A 102 -9.20 -8.85 2.27
CA THR A 102 -9.49 -8.16 0.99
C THR A 102 -10.04 -9.09 -0.09
N GLY A 103 -10.01 -10.40 0.11
CA GLY A 103 -10.43 -11.42 -0.86
C GLY A 103 -9.35 -11.80 -1.89
N LYS A 104 -8.18 -11.15 -1.87
CA LYS A 104 -7.10 -11.46 -2.83
C LYS A 104 -6.29 -12.70 -2.41
N PRO A 105 -5.65 -13.42 -3.35
CA PRO A 105 -4.76 -14.52 -3.03
C PRO A 105 -3.55 -14.06 -2.21
N VAL A 106 -3.33 -14.70 -1.06
CA VAL A 106 -2.17 -14.44 -0.20
C VAL A 106 -1.67 -15.72 0.46
N PHE A 107 -0.35 -15.91 0.49
CA PHE A 107 0.30 -17.12 1.03
C PHE A 107 1.48 -16.74 1.93
N GLY A 108 1.62 -17.39 3.08
CA GLY A 108 2.70 -17.19 4.04
C GLY A 108 3.74 -18.29 3.99
N PHE A 109 5.00 -17.94 4.26
CA PHE A 109 6.09 -18.90 4.45
C PHE A 109 7.00 -18.46 5.61
N GLY A 110 7.14 -19.31 6.63
CA GLY A 110 8.15 -19.16 7.67
C GLY A 110 9.52 -19.70 7.25
N ILE A 111 10.59 -19.04 7.68
CA ILE A 111 11.98 -19.47 7.47
C ILE A 111 12.41 -20.46 8.55
N GLU A 112 12.05 -20.22 9.81
CA GLU A 112 12.34 -21.08 10.94
C GLU A 112 11.80 -22.49 10.70
N GLY A 113 12.58 -23.52 11.03
CA GLY A 113 12.24 -24.92 10.78
C GLY A 113 12.40 -25.40 9.34
N HIS A 114 12.61 -24.48 8.37
CA HIS A 114 12.78 -24.82 6.95
C HIS A 114 14.12 -24.38 6.35
N GLY A 115 14.70 -23.30 6.88
CA GLY A 115 15.87 -22.64 6.30
C GLY A 115 15.54 -21.79 5.06
N ASP A 116 16.47 -20.91 4.70
CA ASP A 116 16.28 -19.94 3.62
C ASP A 116 16.04 -20.61 2.26
N HIS A 117 16.89 -21.55 1.86
CA HIS A 117 16.83 -22.16 0.53
C HIS A 117 15.50 -22.85 0.24
N GLU A 118 14.99 -23.63 1.18
CA GLU A 118 13.71 -24.33 1.00
C GLU A 118 12.53 -23.35 1.03
N THR A 119 12.60 -22.32 1.86
CA THR A 119 11.59 -21.25 1.90
C THR A 119 11.55 -20.47 0.59
N ILE A 120 12.71 -20.06 0.07
CA ILE A 120 12.83 -19.41 -1.23
C ILE A 120 12.27 -20.31 -2.34
N ARG A 121 12.57 -21.62 -2.33
CA ARG A 121 12.05 -22.57 -3.32
C ARG A 121 10.51 -22.63 -3.30
N ARG A 122 9.91 -22.84 -2.13
CA ARG A 122 8.44 -22.93 -1.95
C ARG A 122 7.74 -21.61 -2.33
N ALA A 123 8.27 -20.50 -1.85
CA ALA A 123 7.74 -19.17 -2.16
C ALA A 123 7.85 -18.86 -3.65
N SER A 124 8.98 -19.17 -4.30
CA SER A 124 9.16 -18.97 -5.75
C SER A 124 8.20 -19.79 -6.59
N GLN A 125 7.92 -21.04 -6.19
CA GLN A 125 6.93 -21.87 -6.87
C GLN A 125 5.54 -21.22 -6.82
N LYS A 126 5.12 -20.77 -5.63
CA LYS A 126 3.83 -20.08 -5.48
C LYS A 126 3.80 -18.73 -6.20
N ALA A 127 4.90 -17.99 -6.19
CA ALA A 127 5.03 -16.70 -6.87
C ALA A 127 4.82 -16.84 -8.37
N LYS A 128 5.37 -17.89 -8.99
CA LYS A 128 5.17 -18.20 -10.39
C LYS A 128 3.68 -18.44 -10.72
N GLU A 129 3.00 -19.25 -9.91
CA GLU A 129 1.57 -19.55 -10.09
C GLU A 129 0.72 -18.26 -10.01
N LEU A 130 0.99 -17.43 -9.00
CA LEU A 130 0.30 -16.14 -8.83
C LEU A 130 0.59 -15.16 -9.96
N LEU A 131 1.82 -15.12 -10.47
CA LEU A 131 2.19 -14.24 -11.57
C LEU A 131 1.49 -14.65 -12.86
N GLN A 132 1.38 -15.96 -13.13
CA GLN A 132 0.60 -16.49 -14.26
C GLN A 132 -0.86 -16.06 -14.15
N TRP A 133 -1.51 -16.35 -13.01
CA TRP A 133 -2.88 -15.92 -12.76
C TRP A 133 -3.07 -14.40 -12.91
N ALA A 134 -2.20 -13.59 -12.30
CA ALA A 134 -2.31 -12.14 -12.34
C ALA A 134 -2.17 -11.60 -13.77
N SER A 135 -1.36 -12.25 -14.62
CA SER A 135 -1.14 -11.83 -16.01
C SER A 135 -2.38 -11.98 -16.91
N GLU A 136 -3.33 -12.84 -16.52
CA GLU A 136 -4.58 -13.06 -17.24
C GLU A 136 -5.62 -11.97 -16.95
N LEU A 137 -5.46 -11.24 -15.84
CA LEU A 137 -6.38 -10.17 -15.45
C LEU A 137 -6.28 -9.00 -16.44
N ARG A 138 -7.44 -8.50 -16.88
CA ARG A 138 -7.54 -7.36 -17.80
C ARG A 138 -8.05 -6.13 -17.08
N ARG A 139 -7.63 -4.96 -17.57
CA ARG A 139 -8.17 -3.68 -17.12
C ARG A 139 -9.57 -3.49 -17.68
N GLU A 140 -10.43 -2.84 -16.92
CA GLU A 140 -11.75 -2.38 -17.34
C GLU A 140 -11.84 -0.86 -17.17
N GLN A 141 -12.73 -0.21 -17.92
CA GLN A 141 -13.01 1.21 -17.72
C GLN A 141 -13.76 1.40 -16.40
N ARG A 142 -13.20 2.24 -15.54
CA ARG A 142 -13.74 2.58 -14.22
C ARG A 142 -13.99 4.08 -14.11
N PRO A 143 -15.08 4.51 -13.44
CA PRO A 143 -15.33 5.92 -13.21
C PRO A 143 -14.24 6.54 -12.34
N LEU A 144 -14.01 7.85 -12.51
CA LEU A 144 -12.97 8.58 -11.78
C LEU A 144 -13.05 8.43 -10.25
N LYS A 145 -14.26 8.32 -9.69
CA LYS A 145 -14.51 8.13 -8.25
C LYS A 145 -13.81 6.90 -7.64
N ASP A 146 -13.47 5.91 -8.47
CA ASP A 146 -12.78 4.69 -8.01
C ASP A 146 -11.27 4.95 -7.79
N LEU A 147 -10.74 6.10 -8.22
CA LEU A 147 -9.35 6.51 -7.95
C LEU A 147 -9.15 6.97 -6.51
N TRP A 148 -7.97 6.63 -6.02
CA TRP A 148 -7.40 7.17 -4.80
C TRP A 148 -6.11 7.90 -5.18
N VAL A 149 -6.01 9.17 -4.83
CA VAL A 149 -4.85 10.01 -5.13
C VAL A 149 -4.24 10.48 -3.83
N SER A 150 -2.98 10.12 -3.59
CA SER A 150 -2.20 10.65 -2.48
C SER A 150 -1.16 11.63 -2.99
N THR A 151 -0.89 12.68 -2.23
CA THR A 151 0.25 13.56 -2.47
C THR A 151 1.19 13.57 -1.27
N LYS A 152 2.48 13.72 -1.58
CA LYS A 152 3.56 13.98 -0.63
C LYS A 152 4.55 14.95 -1.26
N CYS A 153 5.23 15.71 -0.44
CA CYS A 153 6.38 16.49 -0.85
C CYS A 153 7.58 15.57 -1.13
N GLY A 154 8.51 16.09 -1.94
CA GLY A 154 9.81 15.45 -2.19
C GLY A 154 10.84 16.11 -1.29
N GLU A 155 11.66 16.96 -1.90
CA GLU A 155 12.55 17.88 -1.21
C GLU A 155 11.93 19.27 -1.25
N SER A 156 11.81 19.92 -0.10
CA SER A 156 11.23 21.26 -0.01
C SER A 156 12.17 22.30 -0.60
N ASP A 157 11.66 23.15 -1.49
CA ASP A 157 12.38 24.30 -2.00
C ASP A 157 11.58 25.60 -1.82
N THR A 158 12.25 26.74 -2.01
CA THR A 158 11.63 28.08 -1.85
C THR A 158 10.53 28.39 -2.87
N THR A 159 10.35 27.55 -3.90
CA THR A 159 9.35 27.71 -4.97
C THR A 159 8.19 26.73 -4.86
N SER A 160 8.30 25.71 -4.01
CA SER A 160 7.34 24.60 -3.88
C SER A 160 5.97 25.13 -3.47
N GLY A 161 5.94 26.04 -2.48
CA GLY A 161 4.74 26.75 -2.03
C GLY A 161 4.18 27.77 -3.05
N CYS A 162 4.95 28.15 -4.06
CA CYS A 162 4.56 29.13 -5.09
C CYS A 162 4.10 28.47 -6.40
N GLY A 163 4.46 27.20 -6.63
CA GLY A 163 4.22 26.50 -7.90
C GLY A 163 3.59 25.13 -7.74
N ALA A 164 4.41 24.12 -7.40
CA ALA A 164 4.00 22.72 -7.37
C ALA A 164 2.86 22.47 -6.37
N ASN A 165 2.97 22.98 -5.14
CA ASN A 165 1.99 22.71 -4.08
C ASN A 165 0.62 23.34 -4.41
N PRO A 166 0.52 24.62 -4.83
CA PRO A 166 -0.75 25.19 -5.32
C PRO A 166 -1.32 24.44 -6.52
N THR A 167 -0.47 23.94 -7.43
CA THR A 167 -0.90 23.17 -8.61
C THR A 167 -1.55 21.84 -8.21
N VAL A 168 -0.93 21.12 -7.28
CA VAL A 168 -1.50 19.88 -6.71
C VAL A 168 -2.78 20.18 -5.93
N GLY A 169 -2.82 21.26 -5.15
CA GLY A 169 -4.04 21.72 -4.46
C GLY A 169 -5.20 21.97 -5.42
N ASN A 170 -4.95 22.69 -6.51
CA ASN A 170 -5.94 22.91 -7.58
C ASN A 170 -6.40 21.60 -8.25
N ALA A 171 -5.52 20.60 -8.39
CA ALA A 171 -5.91 19.28 -8.87
C ALA A 171 -6.83 18.57 -7.87
N PHE A 172 -6.53 18.64 -6.57
CA PHE A 172 -7.38 18.08 -5.51
C PHE A 172 -8.76 18.74 -5.49
N ASP A 173 -8.84 20.07 -5.56
CA ASP A 173 -10.11 20.81 -5.59
C ASP A 173 -10.97 20.46 -6.81
N LYS A 174 -10.33 20.12 -7.94
CA LYS A 174 -11.04 19.63 -9.14
C LYS A 174 -11.50 18.19 -9.01
N LEU A 175 -10.77 17.33 -8.30
CA LEU A 175 -11.12 15.90 -8.14
C LEU A 175 -12.16 15.66 -7.03
N TYR A 176 -12.15 16.48 -5.97
CA TYR A 176 -13.01 16.33 -4.81
C TYR A 176 -14.52 16.26 -5.13
N PRO A 177 -15.09 17.15 -5.98
CA PRO A 177 -16.51 17.10 -6.34
C PRO A 177 -16.93 15.82 -7.08
N HIS A 178 -15.98 15.07 -7.64
CA HIS A 178 -16.24 13.82 -8.36
C HIS A 178 -16.16 12.57 -7.46
N GLY A 179 -16.03 12.75 -6.14
CA GLY A 179 -16.02 11.65 -5.17
C GLY A 179 -14.72 10.84 -5.16
N VAL A 180 -13.64 11.38 -5.74
CA VAL A 180 -12.30 10.79 -5.67
C VAL A 180 -11.81 10.85 -4.22
N THR A 181 -11.20 9.77 -3.75
CA THR A 181 -10.55 9.79 -2.42
C THR A 181 -9.19 10.46 -2.53
N LEU A 182 -9.01 11.53 -1.78
CA LEU A 182 -7.80 12.35 -1.79
C LEU A 182 -7.09 12.20 -0.44
N VAL A 183 -5.78 11.99 -0.48
CA VAL A 183 -4.96 11.78 0.72
C VAL A 183 -3.75 12.72 0.65
N PHE A 184 -3.44 13.33 1.77
CA PHE A 184 -2.19 14.05 2.00
C PHE A 184 -1.59 13.51 3.29
N GLY A 185 -0.27 13.29 3.29
CA GLY A 185 0.49 12.77 4.43
C GLY A 185 1.40 13.82 5.04
N GLU A 186 2.44 13.39 5.77
CA GLU A 186 3.53 14.26 6.26
C GLU A 186 3.16 15.14 7.48
N THR A 187 2.83 14.51 8.61
CA THR A 187 2.49 15.20 9.86
C THR A 187 3.48 16.31 10.24
N THR A 188 4.79 16.08 10.07
CA THR A 188 5.82 17.08 10.40
C THR A 188 5.83 18.28 9.43
N GLU A 189 5.42 18.11 8.18
CA GLU A 189 5.33 19.18 7.17
C GLU A 189 4.11 20.08 7.39
N LEU A 190 3.18 19.68 8.27
CA LEU A 190 2.07 20.53 8.71
C LEU A 190 2.43 21.47 9.85
N THR A 191 3.66 21.41 10.37
CA THR A 191 4.08 22.25 11.50
C THR A 191 3.91 23.74 11.17
N GLY A 192 3.09 24.44 11.95
CA GLY A 192 2.73 25.85 11.73
C GLY A 192 1.51 26.08 10.82
N GLY A 193 0.94 25.03 10.21
CA GLY A 193 -0.25 25.07 9.35
C GLY A 193 -1.47 24.33 9.93
N GLU A 194 -1.37 23.78 11.13
CA GLU A 194 -2.35 22.88 11.74
C GLU A 194 -3.71 23.56 11.90
N GLN A 195 -3.73 24.83 12.27
CA GLN A 195 -4.96 25.63 12.37
C GLN A 195 -5.72 25.73 11.03
N LEU A 196 -4.99 25.75 9.90
CA LEU A 196 -5.60 25.82 8.56
C LEU A 196 -6.31 24.52 8.22
N VAL A 197 -5.71 23.37 8.57
CA VAL A 197 -6.32 22.05 8.39
C VAL A 197 -7.49 21.86 9.34
N ALA A 198 -7.32 22.21 10.62
CA ALA A 198 -8.37 22.14 11.61
C ALA A 198 -9.60 22.94 11.17
N ALA A 199 -9.41 24.19 10.68
CA ALA A 199 -10.49 25.03 10.18
C ALA A 199 -11.30 24.39 9.05
N ARG A 200 -10.69 23.52 8.25
CA ARG A 200 -11.32 22.82 7.12
C ARG A 200 -11.86 21.42 7.47
N CYS A 201 -11.75 20.97 8.72
CA CYS A 201 -12.35 19.70 9.14
C CYS A 201 -13.87 19.73 8.99
N ARG A 202 -14.44 18.66 8.41
CA ARG A 202 -15.87 18.56 8.12
C ARG A 202 -16.78 18.74 9.35
N ASN A 203 -16.31 18.30 10.52
CA ASN A 203 -17.02 18.43 11.79
C ASN A 203 -16.05 18.36 12.98
N ASP A 204 -16.56 18.64 14.18
CA ASP A 204 -15.76 18.69 15.41
C ASP A 204 -15.17 17.34 15.81
N ALA A 205 -15.84 16.22 15.49
CA ALA A 205 -15.31 14.90 15.75
C ALA A 205 -14.05 14.60 14.91
N VAL A 206 -14.05 14.99 13.62
CA VAL A 206 -12.87 14.90 12.75
C VAL A 206 -11.78 15.85 13.21
N ARG A 207 -12.14 17.08 13.56
CA ARG A 207 -11.20 18.09 14.08
C ARG A 207 -10.49 17.60 15.34
N LYS A 208 -11.24 17.07 16.31
CA LYS A 208 -10.69 16.53 17.57
C LYS A 208 -9.76 15.34 17.31
N LYS A 209 -10.09 14.47 16.35
CA LYS A 209 -9.21 13.36 15.94
C LYS A 209 -7.91 13.86 15.31
N PHE A 210 -7.97 14.88 14.46
CA PHE A 210 -6.79 15.49 13.85
C PHE A 210 -5.89 16.17 14.91
N GLN A 211 -6.47 16.88 15.88
CA GLN A 211 -5.73 17.58 16.94
C GLN A 211 -5.30 16.69 18.11
N PHE A 212 -5.70 15.42 18.12
CA PHE A 212 -5.23 14.43 19.09
C PHE A 212 -3.85 13.86 18.70
N VAL A 213 -3.35 14.24 17.53
CA VAL A 213 -1.97 14.00 17.11
C VAL A 213 -1.03 14.94 17.85
#